data_AF-A0A6I2XQX3-F1
#
_entry.id   AF-A0A6I2XQX3-F1
#
_cell.length_a   1.000
_cell.length_b   1.000
_cell.length_c   1.000
_cell.angle_alpha   90.00
_cell.angle_beta   90.00
_cell.angle_gamma   90.00
#
_symmetry.space_group_name_H-M   'P 1'
#
loop_
_entity.id
_entity.type
_entity.pdbx_description
1 polymer ?
#
loop_
_entity_poly.entity_id
_entity_poly.type
_entity_poly.pdbx_seq_one_letter_code
_entity_poly.pdbx_strand_id
1 'polypeptide(L)' 'YEINHKTDGIYAVLDITATVAAVTELDRQLGLNEAVMRTKVMRPAGAK' A
#
# COMPACT_ATOMS: atom_id res chain seq x y z
N TYR A 1 -6.32 -12.74 -11.59
CA TYR A 1 -6.56 -11.85 -12.73
C TYR A 1 -5.26 -11.09 -12.98
N GLU A 2 -4.93 -10.80 -14.23
CA GLU A 2 -3.71 -10.07 -14.57
C GLU A 2 -3.84 -8.60 -14.16
N ILE A 3 -2.77 -8.02 -13.60
CA ILE A 3 -2.71 -6.61 -13.22
C ILE A 3 -1.53 -6.01 -13.97
N ASN A 4 -1.70 -4.86 -14.64
CA ASN A 4 -0.62 -4.17 -15.37
C ASN A 4 0.28 -5.11 -16.21
N HIS A 5 -0.33 -6.05 -16.92
CA HIS A 5 0.37 -7.04 -17.75
C HIS A 5 1.35 -7.98 -17.02
N LYS A 6 1.22 -8.12 -15.70
CA LYS A 6 1.97 -9.10 -14.91
C LYS A 6 1.01 -10.12 -14.33
N THR A 7 1.35 -11.39 -14.55
CA THR A 7 0.60 -12.55 -14.08
C THR A 7 1.01 -13.01 -12.69
N ASP A 8 2.15 -12.52 -12.18
CA ASP A 8 2.72 -12.90 -10.89
C ASP A 8 3.27 -11.69 -10.12
N GLY A 9 3.37 -11.79 -8.80
CA GLY A 9 3.79 -10.66 -7.95
C GLY A 9 3.95 -10.99 -6.47
N ILE A 10 4.63 -10.10 -5.74
CA ILE A 10 4.90 -10.25 -4.31
C ILE A 10 3.84 -9.46 -3.52
N TYR A 11 3.25 -10.11 -2.52
CA TYR A 11 2.37 -9.47 -1.54
C TYR A 11 3.11 -9.23 -0.23
N ALA A 12 3.15 -7.98 0.21
CA ALA A 12 3.67 -7.58 1.51
C ALA A 12 2.55 -6.97 2.35
N VAL A 13 2.47 -7.36 3.61
CA VAL A 13 1.57 -6.77 4.62
C VAL A 13 2.44 -6.14 5.68
N LEU A 14 2.19 -4.88 6.00
CA LEU A 14 2.95 -4.13 7.00
C LEU A 14 1.98 -3.48 7.99
N ASP A 15 2.25 -3.69 9.27
CA ASP A 15 1.63 -2.94 10.35
C ASP A 15 2.54 -1.77 10.72
N ILE A 16 2.03 -0.55 10.53
CA ILE A 16 2.80 0.68 10.76
C ILE A 16 2.07 1.58 11.76
N THR A 17 2.81 2.13 12.71
CA THR A 17 2.31 3.17 13.63
C THR A 17 2.88 4.51 13.19
N ALA A 18 2.04 5.35 12.58
CA ALA A 18 2.44 6.64 12.04
C ALA A 18 1.27 7.63 12.06
N THR A 19 1.56 8.92 11.83
CA THR A 19 0.53 9.95 11.68
C THR A 19 -0.23 9.78 10.37
N VAL A 20 -1.47 10.26 10.31
CA VAL A 20 -2.31 10.19 9.09
C VAL A 20 -1.62 10.88 7.92
N ALA A 21 -1.00 12.04 8.14
CA ALA A 21 -0.27 12.77 7.11
C ALA A 21 0.88 11.95 6.51
N ALA A 22 1.65 11.25 7.36
CA ALA A 22 2.75 10.40 6.91
C ALA A 22 2.27 9.20 6.09
N VAL A 23 1.16 8.56 6.49
CA VAL A 23 0.58 7.42 5.74
C VAL A 23 0.04 7.87 4.37
N THR A 24 -0.59 9.05 4.29
CA THR A 24 -1.07 9.60 3.02
C THR A 24 0.08 9.88 2.05
N GLU A 25 1.19 10.46 2.55
CA GLU A 25 2.36 10.70 1.71
C GLU A 25 3.02 9.39 1.28
N LEU A 26 3.09 8.38 2.16
CA LEU A 26 3.59 7.05 1.81
C LEU A 26 2.76 6.42 0.68
N ASP A 27 1.43 6.44 0.76
CA ASP A 27 0.56 5.90 -0.28
C ASP A 27 0.76 6.63 -1.61
N ARG A 28 0.93 7.97 -1.58
CA ARG A 28 1.25 8.76 -2.77
C ARG A 28 2.57 8.33 -3.41
N GLN A 29 3.62 8.17 -2.62
CA GLN A 29 4.94 7.75 -3.09
C GLN A 29 4.91 6.34 -3.68
N LEU A 30 4.18 5.42 -3.05
CA LEU A 30 4.01 4.05 -3.56
C LEU A 30 3.19 4.01 -4.84
N GLY A 31 2.16 4.85 -4.98
CA GLY A 31 1.37 4.95 -6.22
C GLY A 31 2.15 5.50 -7.42
N LEU A 32 3.21 6.28 -7.17
CA LEU A 32 4.12 6.79 -8.22
C LEU A 32 5.23 5.79 -8.58
N ASN A 33 5.44 4.75 -7.78
CA ASN A 33 6.51 3.80 -7.98
C ASN A 33 6.07 2.69 -8.95
N GLU A 34 6.71 2.61 -10.12
CA GLU A 34 6.41 1.61 -11.15
C GLU A 34 6.66 0.16 -10.70
N ALA A 35 7.45 -0.05 -9.64
CA ALA A 35 7.64 -1.36 -9.04
C ALA A 35 6.41 -1.83 -8.24
N VAL A 36 5.54 -0.89 -7.80
CA VAL A 36 4.37 -1.18 -6.98
C VAL A 36 3.12 -1.13 -7.86
N MET A 37 2.46 -2.27 -8.01
CA MET A 37 1.32 -2.39 -8.92
C MET A 37 0.00 -1.95 -8.27
N ARG A 38 -0.13 -2.19 -6.96
CA ARG A 38 -1.35 -1.87 -6.22
C ARG A 38 -1.03 -1.69 -4.74
N THR A 39 -1.52 -0.61 -4.17
CA THR A 39 -1.54 -0.39 -2.72
C THR A 39 -2.96 -0.46 -2.19
N LYS A 40 -3.08 -0.80 -0.91
CA LYS A 40 -4.33 -0.67 -0.17
C LYS A 40 -3.99 -0.32 1.27
N VAL A 41 -4.33 0.91 1.67
CA VAL A 41 -4.22 1.33 3.06
C VAL A 41 -5.51 0.98 3.79
N MET A 42 -5.39 0.36 4.96
CA MET A 42 -6.52 0.05 5.83
C MET A 42 -6.20 0.49 7.25
N ARG A 43 -7.17 1.12 7.92
CA ARG A 43 -7.09 1.38 9.36
C ARG A 43 -7.59 0.14 10.11
N PRO A 44 -6.83 -0.41 11.07
CA PRO A 44 -7.33 -1.51 11.88
C PRO A 44 -8.56 -1.06 12.67
N ALA A 45 -9.64 -1.84 12.64
CA ALA A 45 -10.89 -1.54 13.33
C ALA A 45 -10.77 -1.55 14.87
N GLY A 46 -9.61 -1.95 15.42
CA GLY A 46 -9.36 -2.08 16.86
C GLY A 46 -8.51 -0.97 17.49
N ALA A 47 -8.03 0.01 16.72
CA ALA A 47 -7.29 1.15 17.29
C ALA A 47 -8.28 2.15 17.91
N LYS A 48 -8.60 1.95 19.20
CA LYS A 48 -9.22 2.97 20.06
C LYS A 48 -8.17 3.92 20.59
#